data_AF-A0A1F7LLH8-F1
#
_entry.id   AF-A0A1F7LLH8-F1
#
_cell.length_a   1.000
_cell.length_b   1.000
_cell.length_c   1.000
_cell.angle_alpha   90.00
_cell.angle_beta   90.00
_cell.angle_gamma   90.00
#
_symmetry.space_group_name_H-M   'P 1'
#
loop_
_entity.id
_entity.type
_entity.pdbx_description
1 polymer ?
#
loop_
_entity_poly.entity_id
_entity_poly.type
_entity_poly.pdbx_seq_one_letter_code
_entity_poly.pdbx_strand_id
1 'polypeptide(L)' 'MGFVLEQTAERLFVAGSLLDRLAGQRPAARIYLDKRQRGGRLQARWNLIVPERWAPGAERAGV' A
#
# COMPACT_ATOMS: atom_id res chain seq x y z
N MET A 1 3.16 7.27 1.20
CA MET A 1 1.95 8.09 0.93
C MET A 1 1.03 7.46 -0.10
N GLY A 2 1.51 7.07 -1.29
CA GLY A 2 0.64 6.51 -2.35
C GLY A 2 -0.26 5.36 -1.93
N PHE A 3 0.23 4.41 -1.12
CA PHE A 3 -0.59 3.32 -0.58
C PHE A 3 -1.83 3.79 0.19
N VAL A 4 -1.68 4.79 1.08
CA VAL A 4 -2.80 5.30 1.88
C VAL A 4 -3.82 6.00 0.98
N LEU A 5 -3.34 6.79 0.02
CA LEU A 5 -4.20 7.48 -0.95
C LEU A 5 -5.00 6.51 -1.80
N GLU A 6 -4.38 5.40 -2.21
CA GLU A 6 -5.05 4.33 -2.96
C GLU A 6 -6.15 3.66 -2.12
N GLN A 7 -5.92 3.40 -0.83
CA GLN A 7 -6.94 2.82 0.06
C GLN A 7 -8.13 3.76 0.31
N THR A 8 -7.91 5.07 0.25
CA THR A 8 -8.97 6.09 0.45
C THR A 8 -9.43 6.72 -0.86
N ALA A 9 -9.07 6.14 -2.01
CA ALA A 9 -9.24 6.80 -3.31
C ALA A 9 -10.70 7.10 -3.63
N GLU A 10 -11.61 6.15 -3.35
CA GLU A 10 -13.05 6.33 -3.55
C GLU A 10 -13.61 7.46 -2.66
N ARG A 11 -13.19 7.51 -1.39
CA ARG A 11 -13.68 8.51 -0.43
C ARG A 11 -13.13 9.90 -0.67
N LEU A 12 -11.92 10.00 -1.22
CA LEU A 12 -11.23 11.25 -1.49
C LEU A 12 -11.27 11.66 -2.96
N PHE A 13 -12.00 10.92 -3.81
CA PHE A 13 -12.09 11.12 -5.26
C PHE A 13 -10.70 11.27 -5.91
N VAL A 14 -9.74 10.43 -5.50
CA VAL A 14 -8.36 10.48 -6.01
C VAL A 14 -8.33 9.95 -7.44
N ALA A 15 -7.91 10.79 -8.38
CA ALA A 15 -7.77 10.38 -9.78
C ALA A 15 -6.73 9.26 -9.94
N GLY A 16 -7.04 8.24 -10.75
CA GLY A 16 -6.12 7.15 -11.05
C GLY A 16 -4.79 7.64 -11.66
N SER A 17 -4.83 8.67 -12.50
CA SER A 17 -3.63 9.29 -13.10
C SER A 17 -2.69 9.89 -12.06
N LEU A 18 -3.21 10.41 -10.93
CA LEU A 18 -2.39 10.87 -9.82
C LEU A 18 -1.71 9.69 -9.11
N LEU A 19 -2.43 8.58 -8.89
CA LEU A 19 -1.86 7.37 -8.32
C LEU A 19 -0.78 6.77 -9.22
N ASP A 20 -0.94 6.83 -10.55
CA ASP A 20 0.07 6.37 -11.50
C ASP A 20 1.33 7.24 -11.45
N ARG A 21 1.17 8.57 -11.42
CA ARG A 21 2.29 9.51 -11.26
C ARG A 21 3.05 9.27 -9.95
N LEU A 22 2.34 9.04 -8.84
CA LEU A 22 2.96 8.73 -7.55
C LEU A 22 3.66 7.37 -7.56
N ALA A 23 3.08 6.37 -8.24
CA ALA A 23 3.70 5.05 -8.35
C ALA A 23 5.02 5.11 -9.14
N GLY A 24 5.13 6.02 -10.11
CA GLY A 24 6.38 6.31 -10.82
C GLY A 24 7.50 6.88 -9.92
N GLN A 25 7.15 7.43 -8.75
CA GLN A 25 8.10 7.96 -7.76
C GLN A 25 8.37 7.00 -6.59
N ARG A 26 7.94 5.74 -6.70
CA ARG A 26 8.14 4.76 -5.63
C ARG A 26 9.64 4.56 -5.34
N PRO A 27 10.01 4.26 -4.08
CA PRO A 27 11.38 3.90 -3.76
C PRO A 27 11.87 2.69 -4.56
N ALA A 28 13.15 2.68 -4.93
CA ALA A 28 13.77 1.54 -5.61
C ALA A 28 13.91 0.32 -4.69
N ALA A 29 14.15 0.54 -3.39
CA ALA A 29 14.22 -0.51 -2.38
C ALA A 29 12.86 -0.76 -1.72
N ARG A 30 12.63 -2.02 -1.31
CA ARG A 30 11.45 -2.39 -0.51
C ARG A 30 11.52 -1.70 0.85
N ILE A 31 10.45 -1.01 1.22
CA ILE A 31 10.39 -0.25 2.48
C ILE A 31 9.29 -0.83 3.36
N TYR A 32 9.54 -0.97 4.65
CA TYR A 32 8.51 -1.33 5.61
C TYR A 32 7.69 -0.11 6.00
N LEU A 33 6.36 -0.26 6.01
CA LEU A 33 5.46 0.78 6.52
C LEU A 33 5.68 1.03 8.02
N ASP A 34 5.94 -0.04 8.79
CA ASP A 34 6.37 0.03 10.18
C ASP A 34 7.75 -0.63 10.34
N LYS A 35 8.77 0.16 10.69
CA LYS A 35 10.15 -0.33 10.85
C LYS A 35 10.31 -1.35 11.99
N ARG A 36 9.37 -1.40 12.94
CA ARG A 36 9.41 -2.34 14.08
C ARG A 36 8.77 -3.69 13.74
N GLN A 37 8.09 -3.81 12.60
CA GLN A 37 7.44 -5.06 12.21
C GLN A 37 8.45 -6.07 11.65
N ARG A 38 8.17 -7.36 11.85
CA ARG A 38 8.77 -8.47 11.10
C ARG A 38 7.69 -9.11 10.22
N GLY A 39 8.01 -9.37 8.96
CA GLY A 39 7.05 -9.92 7.98
C GLY A 39 6.05 -8.87 7.46
N GLY A 40 5.03 -9.34 6.73
CA GLY A 40 4.01 -8.51 6.09
C GLY A 40 3.85 -8.78 4.60
N ARG A 41 2.89 -8.11 3.97
CA ARG A 41 2.58 -8.25 2.55
C ARG A 41 3.20 -7.13 1.73
N LEU A 42 3.89 -7.51 0.67
CA LEU A 42 4.43 -6.56 -0.29
C LEU A 42 3.30 -5.99 -1.17
N GLN A 43 3.11 -4.68 -1.09
CA GLN A 43 2.33 -3.90 -2.04
C GLN A 43 3.25 -3.46 -3.17
N ALA A 44 3.34 -4.29 -4.21
CA ALA A 44 4.32 -4.16 -5.29
C ALA A 44 4.27 -2.80 -5.99
N ARG A 45 3.08 -2.24 -6.20
CA ARG A 45 2.88 -0.91 -6.81
C ARG A 45 3.68 0.18 -6.11
N TRP A 46 3.82 0.08 -4.80
CA TRP A 46 4.44 1.09 -3.93
C TRP A 46 5.82 0.68 -3.41
N ASN A 47 6.28 -0.54 -3.75
CA ASN A 47 7.45 -1.17 -3.15
C ASN A 47 7.43 -1.13 -1.61
N LEU A 48 6.23 -1.30 -1.04
CA LEU A 48 5.95 -1.09 0.37
C LEU A 48 5.49 -2.39 1.01
N ILE A 49 6.17 -2.82 2.06
CA ILE A 49 5.78 -3.96 2.88
C ILE A 49 4.85 -3.44 3.98
N VAL A 50 3.61 -3.91 3.95
CA VAL A 50 2.53 -3.50 4.85
C VAL A 50 2.25 -4.62 5.83
N PRO A 51 1.97 -4.35 7.12
CA PRO A 51 1.51 -5.38 8.05
C PRO A 51 0.27 -6.12 7.52
N GLU A 52 0.17 -7.43 7.77
CA GLU A 52 -0.97 -8.24 7.28
C GLU A 52 -2.33 -7.66 7.67
N ARG A 53 -2.46 -7.14 8.91
CA ARG A 53 -3.69 -6.47 9.40
C ARG A 53 -4.18 -5.28 8.54
N TRP A 54 -3.32 -4.71 7.70
CA TRP A 54 -3.63 -3.59 6.82
C TRP A 54 -3.49 -3.96 5.34
N ALA A 55 -3.14 -5.22 5.04
CA ALA A 55 -3.05 -5.68 3.68
C ALA A 55 -4.47 -5.87 3.09
N PRO A 56 -4.77 -5.34 1.90
CA PRO A 56 -6.03 -5.58 1.22
C PRO A 56 -6.26 -7.10 1.07
N GLY A 57 -7.45 -7.56 1.45
CA GLY A 57 -7.82 -8.98 1.41
C GLY A 57 -7.51 -9.79 2.69
N ALA A 58 -6.97 -9.16 3.75
CA ALA A 58 -6.83 -9.81 5.07
C ALA A 58 -8.18 -10.20 5.70
N GLU A 59 -9.28 -9.55 5.30
CA GLU A 59 -10.64 -9.84 5.78
C GLU A 59 -11.28 -11.10 5.14
N ARG A 60 -10.62 -11.76 4.17
CA ARG A 60 -11.14 -12.96 3.49
C ARG A 60 -10.58 -14.29 4.00
N ALA A 61 -9.84 -14.28 5.12
CA ALA A 61 -9.24 -15.48 5.71
C ALA A 61 -9.79 -15.80 7.11
N GLY A 62 -11.04 -15.43 7.39
CA GLY A 62 -11.82 -15.91 8.53
C GLY A 62 -13.00 -16.73 8.02
N VAL A 63 -12.87 -18.06 8.06
CA VAL A 63 -14.00 -19.00 8.09
C VAL A 63 -14.51 -19.05 9.53
#